data_AF-A0A2N8C4I9-F1
#
_entry.id   AF-A0A2N8C4I9-F1
#
_cell.length_a   1.000
_cell.length_b   1.000
_cell.length_c   1.000
_cell.angle_alpha   90.00
_cell.angle_beta   90.00
_cell.angle_gamma   90.00
#
_symmetry.space_group_name_H-M   'P 1'
#
loop_
_entity.id
_entity.type
_entity.pdbx_description
1 polymer ?
#
loop_
_entity_poly.entity_id
_entity_poly.type
_entity_poly.pdbx_seq_one_letter_code
_entity_poly.pdbx_strand_id
1 'polypeptide(L)'
;MQAQHQSGSDPKANTLPNNDIQSSRHLMAIRIVGTALFDYQVRKTPDARIRLECLTTMAHKLGDISANEAAVVAQLLAKPTSIEGVTL
;
A
#
# COMPACT_ATOMS: atom_id res chain seq x y z
N MET A 1 -27.24 43.38 11.64
CA MET A 1 -26.21 42.44 12.14
C MET A 1 -25.08 42.41 11.11
N GLN A 2 -23.85 42.74 11.51
CA GLN A 2 -22.67 42.64 10.64
C GLN A 2 -21.87 41.41 11.06
N ALA A 3 -21.70 40.44 10.15
CA ALA A 3 -20.90 39.26 10.39
C ALA A 3 -19.44 39.55 10.01
N GLN A 4 -18.55 39.50 10.99
CA GLN A 4 -17.11 39.69 10.81
C GLN A 4 -16.54 38.38 10.25
N HIS A 5 -16.24 38.35 8.94
CA HIS A 5 -15.59 37.19 8.33
C HIS A 5 -14.16 37.06 8.87
N GLN A 6 -13.93 36.07 9.72
CA GLN A 6 -12.58 35.63 10.09
C GLN A 6 -11.97 34.90 8.89
N SER A 7 -11.43 35.65 7.93
CA SER A 7 -10.58 35.09 6.88
C SER A 7 -9.20 34.85 7.49
N GLY A 8 -9.01 33.67 8.10
CA GLY A 8 -7.70 33.24 8.57
C GLY A 8 -6.75 33.03 7.39
N SER A 9 -5.56 33.62 7.46
CA SER A 9 -4.46 33.41 6.51
C SER A 9 -3.70 32.10 6.75
N ASP A 10 -4.11 31.32 7.74
CA ASP A 10 -3.51 30.03 8.04
C ASP A 10 -3.69 29.08 6.84
N PRO A 11 -2.65 28.29 6.50
CA PRO A 11 -2.77 27.31 5.44
C PRO A 11 -3.93 26.37 5.75
N LYS A 12 -5.01 26.49 4.97
CA LYS A 12 -6.16 25.60 5.06
C LYS A 12 -5.67 24.17 4.86
N ALA A 13 -6.20 23.24 5.64
CA ALA A 13 -6.03 21.82 5.39
C ALA A 13 -6.43 21.55 3.94
N ASN A 14 -5.44 21.22 3.13
CA ASN A 14 -5.55 21.13 1.69
C ASN A 14 -5.12 19.72 1.28
N THR A 15 -5.98 19.02 0.55
CA THR A 15 -5.66 17.73 -0.07
C THR A 15 -4.84 17.89 -1.35
N LEU A 16 -4.47 19.11 -1.73
CA LEU A 16 -3.52 19.35 -2.82
C LEU A 16 -2.23 18.59 -2.51
N PRO A 17 -1.71 17.84 -3.50
CA PRO A 17 -0.44 17.16 -3.38
C PRO A 17 0.61 18.26 -3.27
N ASN A 18 1.06 18.55 -2.06
CA ASN A 18 2.23 19.35 -1.86
C ASN A 18 3.44 18.52 -2.34
N ASN A 19 3.65 18.56 -3.65
CA ASN A 19 4.90 18.47 -4.38
C ASN A 19 5.94 17.45 -3.90
N ASP A 20 5.65 16.17 -4.06
CA ASP A 20 6.69 15.24 -4.49
C ASP A 20 6.11 14.15 -5.40
N ILE A 21 6.62 14.07 -6.63
CA ILE A 21 6.32 12.98 -7.57
C ILE A 21 6.59 11.63 -6.88
N GLN A 22 7.58 11.58 -5.99
CA GLN A 22 7.88 10.41 -5.17
C GLN A 22 6.73 10.03 -4.25
N SER A 23 6.08 10.99 -3.58
CA SER A 23 4.91 10.71 -2.74
C SER A 23 3.76 10.13 -3.57
N SER A 24 3.45 10.71 -4.73
CA SER A 24 2.38 10.17 -5.59
C SER A 24 2.69 8.75 -6.09
N ARG A 25 3.94 8.48 -6.49
CA ARG A 25 4.39 7.13 -6.87
C ARG A 25 4.31 6.16 -5.70
N HIS A 26 4.70 6.61 -4.51
CA HIS A 26 4.63 5.81 -3.29
C HIS A 26 3.20 5.36 -2.99
N LEU A 27 2.25 6.29 -2.99
CA LEU A 27 0.83 5.97 -2.75
C LEU A 27 0.26 5.04 -3.84
N MET A 28 0.70 5.21 -5.10
CA MET A 28 0.31 4.33 -6.20
C MET A 28 0.88 2.91 -6.00
N ALA A 29 2.15 2.79 -5.60
CA ALA A 29 2.78 1.51 -5.34
C ALA A 29 2.13 0.77 -4.15
N ILE A 30 1.82 1.49 -3.06
CA ILE A 30 1.07 0.94 -1.93
C ILE A 30 -0.29 0.40 -2.38
N ARG A 31 -1.02 1.12 -3.24
CA ARG A 31 -2.29 0.63 -3.80
C ARG A 31 -2.12 -0.64 -4.62
N ILE A 32 -1.12 -0.69 -5.49
CA ILE A 32 -0.87 -1.84 -6.37
C ILE A 32 -0.48 -3.07 -5.55
N VAL A 33 0.47 -2.93 -4.63
CA VAL A 33 0.93 -4.00 -3.74
C VAL A 33 -0.21 -4.45 -2.83
N GLY A 34 -0.97 -3.51 -2.23
CA GLY A 34 -2.12 -3.82 -1.39
C GLY A 34 -3.22 -4.59 -2.12
N THR A 35 -3.47 -4.27 -3.39
CA THR A 35 -4.43 -5.00 -4.23
C THR A 35 -3.97 -6.44 -4.48
N ALA A 36 -2.69 -6.64 -4.79
CA ALA A 36 -2.13 -7.97 -4.96
C ALA A 36 -2.11 -8.78 -3.66
N LEU A 37 -1.86 -8.11 -2.52
CA LEU A 37 -1.90 -8.72 -1.20
C LEU A 37 -3.29 -9.21 -0.87
N PHE A 38 -4.31 -8.39 -1.12
CA PHE A 38 -5.70 -8.77 -0.94
C PHE A 38 -6.06 -9.99 -1.81
N ASP A 39 -5.70 -9.96 -3.10
CA ASP A 39 -5.97 -11.07 -4.02
C ASP A 39 -5.30 -12.38 -3.57
N TYR A 40 -4.05 -12.31 -3.07
CA TYR A 40 -3.37 -13.46 -2.47
C TYR A 40 -4.09 -13.98 -1.22
N GLN A 41 -4.53 -13.10 -0.33
CA GLN A 41 -5.24 -13.51 0.89
C GLN A 41 -6.59 -14.16 0.60
N VAL A 42 -7.29 -13.72 -0.43
CA VAL A 42 -8.58 -14.27 -0.85
C VAL A 42 -8.41 -15.58 -1.61
N ARG A 43 -7.56 -15.59 -2.65
CA ARG A 43 -7.42 -16.75 -3.55
C ARG A 43 -6.53 -17.85 -2.99
N LYS A 44 -5.51 -17.48 -2.20
CA LYS A 44 -4.50 -18.39 -1.62
C LYS A 44 -3.82 -19.30 -2.65
N THR A 45 -3.67 -18.85 -3.89
CA THR A 45 -3.02 -19.61 -4.96
C THR A 45 -1.53 -19.25 -5.10
N PRO A 46 -0.69 -20.16 -5.62
CA PRO A 46 0.71 -19.86 -5.94
C PRO A 46 0.86 -18.71 -6.94
N ASP A 47 -0.03 -18.57 -7.91
CA ASP A 47 0.02 -17.49 -8.90
C ASP A 47 -0.19 -16.11 -8.26
N ALA A 48 -1.21 -15.97 -7.39
CA ALA A 48 -1.45 -14.74 -6.65
C ALA A 48 -0.29 -14.40 -5.71
N ARG A 49 0.37 -15.43 -5.14
CA ARG A 49 1.58 -15.30 -4.34
C ARG A 49 2.75 -14.71 -5.15
N ILE A 50 3.06 -15.33 -6.30
CA ILE A 50 4.13 -14.88 -7.20
C ILE A 50 3.87 -13.44 -7.66
N ARG A 51 2.62 -13.12 -7.99
CA ARG A 51 2.25 -11.76 -8.39
C ARG A 51 2.50 -10.73 -7.29
N LEU A 52 2.15 -11.05 -6.03
CA LEU A 52 2.45 -10.21 -4.88
C LEU A 52 3.97 -10.03 -4.70
N GLU A 53 4.74 -11.12 -4.73
CA GLU A 53 6.20 -11.11 -4.62
C GLU A 53 6.86 -10.22 -5.69
N CYS A 54 6.44 -10.38 -6.95
CA CYS A 54 6.94 -9.60 -8.07
C CYS A 54 6.64 -8.10 -7.92
N LEU A 55 5.39 -7.74 -7.60
CA LEU A 55 4.98 -6.33 -7.48
C LEU A 55 5.69 -5.64 -6.31
N THR A 56 5.78 -6.30 -5.15
CA THR A 56 6.52 -5.77 -4.00
C THR A 56 8.01 -5.60 -4.32
N THR A 57 8.63 -6.59 -4.97
CA THR A 57 10.04 -6.53 -5.35
C THR A 57 10.31 -5.39 -6.33
N MET A 58 9.44 -5.21 -7.33
CA MET A 58 9.56 -4.12 -8.30
C MET A 58 9.40 -2.76 -7.63
N ALA A 59 8.35 -2.57 -6.81
CA ALA A 59 8.12 -1.32 -6.10
C ALA A 59 9.30 -0.94 -5.18
N HIS A 60 9.88 -1.92 -4.48
CA HIS A 60 11.06 -1.69 -3.64
C HIS A 60 12.30 -1.33 -4.47
N LYS A 61 12.56 -2.04 -5.57
CA LYS A 61 13.70 -1.76 -6.46
C LYS A 61 13.61 -0.38 -7.12
N LEU A 62 12.39 0.10 -7.41
CA LEU A 62 12.15 1.42 -7.98
C LEU A 62 12.20 2.56 -6.94
N GLY A 63 12.33 2.22 -5.66
CA GLY A 63 12.27 3.18 -4.56
C GLY A 63 10.87 3.73 -4.30
N ASP A 64 9.83 3.10 -4.87
CA ASP A 64 8.44 3.51 -4.66
C ASP A 64 7.91 3.02 -3.30
N ILE A 65 8.53 2.02 -2.67
CA ILE A 65 8.29 1.65 -1.28
C ILE A 65 9.62 1.44 -0.54
N SER A 66 9.60 1.63 0.77
CA SER A 66 10.75 1.41 1.65
C SER A 66 11.02 -0.08 1.91
N ALA A 67 12.23 -0.37 2.40
CA ALA A 67 12.61 -1.71 2.81
C ALA A 67 11.70 -2.25 3.93
N ASN A 68 11.24 -1.40 4.85
CA ASN A 68 10.34 -1.78 5.94
C ASN A 68 8.98 -2.25 5.40
N GLU A 69 8.44 -1.55 4.41
CA GLU A 69 7.16 -1.90 3.78
C GLU A 69 7.28 -3.21 2.99
N ALA A 70 8.37 -3.41 2.26
CA ALA A 70 8.66 -4.67 1.60
C ALA A 70 8.81 -5.83 2.62
N ALA A 71 9.46 -5.58 3.76
CA ALA A 71 9.63 -6.56 4.82
C ALA A 71 8.30 -7.00 5.46
N VAL A 72 7.28 -6.13 5.52
CA VAL A 72 5.94 -6.50 5.99
C VAL A 72 5.34 -7.57 5.07
N VAL A 73 5.45 -7.39 3.75
CA VAL A 73 4.95 -8.38 2.78
C VAL A 73 5.74 -9.68 2.86
N ALA A 74 7.07 -9.61 2.98
CA ALA A 74 7.92 -10.80 3.12
C ALA A 74 7.56 -11.62 4.37
N GLN A 75 7.34 -10.96 5.51
CA GLN A 75 6.89 -11.61 6.74
C GLN A 75 5.51 -12.27 6.58
N LEU A 76 4.60 -11.62 5.85
CA LEU A 76 3.27 -12.17 5.57
C LEU A 76 3.35 -13.41 4.67
N LEU A 77 4.24 -13.42 3.68
CA LEU A 77 4.47 -14.55 2.79
C LEU A 77 5.20 -15.73 3.46
N ALA A 78 6.03 -15.46 4.46
CA ALA A 78 6.70 -16.48 5.25
C ALA A 78 5.74 -17.23 6.20
N LYS A 79 4.58 -16.64 6.49
CA LYS A 79 3.56 -17.31 7.29
C LYS A 79 2.95 -18.47 6.50
N PRO A 80 2.86 -19.68 7.08
CA PRO A 80 2.14 -20.76 6.45
C PRO A 80 0.68 -20.35 6.30
N THR A 81 0.15 -20.48 5.08
CA THR A 81 -1.29 -20.35 4.84
C THR A 81 -1.95 -21.56 5.48
N SER A 82 -2.35 -21.45 6.74
CA SER A 82 -3.11 -22.51 7.40
C SER A 82 -4.40 -22.69 6.60
N ILE A 83 -4.48 -23.82 5.90
CA ILE A 83 -5.75 -24.33 5.37
C ILE A 83 -6.41 -25.01 6.57
N GLU A 84 -6.97 -24.22 7.49
CA GLU A 84 -7.93 -24.77 8.46
C GLU A 84 -9.13 -25.25 7.64
N GLY A 85 -9.16 -26.55 7.30
CA GLY A 85 -10.33 -27.11 6.65
C GLY A 85 -10.17 -28.38 5.81
N VAL A 86 -8.99 -28.99 5.68
CA VAL A 86 -8.90 -30.32 5.03
C VAL A 86 -7.88 -31.21 5.73
N THR A 87 -8.32 -31.85 6.81
CA THR A 87 -7.85 -33.19 7.17
C THR A 87 -8.86 -34.16 6.56
N LEU A 88 -8.48 -34.82 5.46
CA LEU A 88 -9.09 -36.07 5.01
C LEU A 88 -8.24 -37.24 5.50
#